data_AF-A0A0S6WVK9-F1
#
_entry.id   AF-A0A0S6WVK9-F1
#
_cell.length_a   1.000
_cell.length_b   1.000
_cell.length_c   1.000
_cell.angle_alpha   90.00
_cell.angle_beta   90.00
_cell.angle_gamma   90.00
#
_symmetry.space_group_name_H-M   'P 1'
#
loop_
_entity.id
_entity.type
_entity.pdbx_description
1 polymer ?
#
loop_
_entity_poly.entity_id
_entity_poly.type
_entity_poly.pdbx_seq_one_letter_code
_entity_poly.pdbx_strand_id
1 'polypeptide(L)' 'MGSIVRSVPPNCSTVIVNGISYSQCGNTWYQPQYAGSSVQYVVVNPPR' A
#
# COMPACT_ATOMS: atom_id res chain seq x y z
N MET A 1 -14.44 -8.53 -9.96
CA MET A 1 -14.12 -7.23 -9.34
C MET A 1 -12.62 -7.03 -9.44
N GLY A 2 -12.18 -6.20 -10.38
CA GLY A 2 -10.77 -5.91 -10.63
C GLY A 2 -10.64 -4.42 -10.90
N SER A 3 -9.65 -3.78 -10.29
CA SER A 3 -9.22 -2.42 -10.60
C SER A 3 -7.85 -2.20 -9.96
N ILE A 4 -6.86 -1.87 -10.78
CA ILE A 4 -5.56 -1.34 -10.33
C ILE A 4 -5.70 0.15 -10.60
N VAL A 5 -5.80 0.97 -9.57
CA VAL A 5 -6.05 2.41 -9.75
C VAL A 5 -4.82 3.18 -9.31
N ARG A 6 -4.38 4.12 -10.15
CA ARG A 6 -3.43 5.17 -9.77
C ARG A 6 -3.95 6.05 -8.61
N SER A 7 -5.19 5.84 -8.18
CA SER A 7 -5.89 6.32 -6.99
C SER A 7 -6.94 5.27 -6.60
N VAL A 8 -6.56 4.33 -5.73
CA VAL A 8 -7.37 3.27 -5.08
C VAL A 8 -8.86 3.14 -5.49
N PRO A 9 -9.28 2.01 -6.10
CA PRO A 9 -10.70 1.66 -6.24
C PRO A 9 -11.26 1.31 -4.85
N PRO A 10 -12.57 1.46 -4.58
CA PRO A 10 -13.18 1.55 -3.24
C PRO A 10 -12.98 0.36 -2.27
N ASN A 11 -12.26 -0.68 -2.68
CA ASN A 11 -12.09 -1.95 -1.97
C ASN A 11 -10.69 -2.18 -1.38
N CYS A 12 -9.71 -1.29 -1.63
CA CYS A 12 -8.53 -1.16 -0.78
C CYS A 12 -8.48 0.29 -0.25
N SER A 13 -7.60 0.62 0.69
CA SER A 13 -7.43 1.99 1.18
C SER A 13 -5.95 2.33 1.26
N THR A 14 -5.55 3.46 0.68
CA THR A 14 -4.21 4.00 0.91
C THR A 14 -4.25 4.76 2.21
N VAL A 15 -3.43 4.33 3.17
CA VAL A 15 -3.33 4.95 4.48
C VAL A 15 -1.94 5.54 4.61
N ILE A 16 -1.86 6.84 4.84
CA ILE A 16 -0.57 7.51 5.09
C ILE A 16 -0.30 7.42 6.59
N VAL A 17 0.72 6.67 6.97
CA VAL A 17 1.15 6.53 8.37
C VAL A 17 2.55 7.05 8.50
N ASN A 18 2.73 8.02 9.40
CA ASN A 18 4.02 8.66 9.64
C ASN A 18 4.68 9.23 8.36
N GLY A 19 3.87 9.71 7.41
CA GLY A 19 4.32 10.24 6.11
C GLY A 19 4.58 9.19 5.02
N ILE A 20 4.38 7.89 5.30
CA ILE A 20 4.54 6.80 4.33
C ILE A 20 3.17 6.34 3.83
N SER A 21 2.98 6.25 2.51
CA SER A 21 1.75 5.75 1.90
C SER A 21 1.71 4.22 1.91
N TYR A 22 0.98 3.66 2.86
CA TYR A 22 0.70 2.22 2.88
C TYR A 22 -0.53 1.91 2.05
N SER A 23 -0.54 0.74 1.42
CA SER A 23 -1.73 0.19 0.78
C SER A 23 -2.32 -0.89 1.68
N GLN A 24 -3.50 -0.65 2.22
CA GLN A 24 -4.25 -1.61 3.02
C GLN A 24 -5.28 -2.30 2.13
N CYS A 25 -5.18 -3.63 2.00
CA CYS A 25 -6.16 -4.46 1.33
C CYS A 25 -6.67 -5.52 2.31
N GLY A 26 -7.84 -5.26 2.93
CA GLY A 26 -8.39 -6.11 3.98
C GLY A 26 -7.49 -6.17 5.21
N ASN A 27 -6.86 -7.34 5.42
CA ASN A 27 -5.95 -7.59 6.54
C ASN A 27 -4.46 -7.47 6.18
N THR A 28 -4.12 -7.27 4.92
CA THR A 28 -2.73 -7.19 4.45
C THR A 28 -2.34 -5.74 4.20
N TRP A 29 -1.20 -5.35 4.74
CA TRP A 29 -0.62 -4.03 4.55
C TRP A 29 0.61 -4.13 3.68
N TYR A 30 0.76 -3.17 2.78
CA TYR A 30 1.88 -3.10 1.85
C TYR A 30 2.57 -1.75 2.00
N GLN A 31 3.88 -1.79 2.26
CA GLN A 31 4.72 -0.61 2.34
C GLN A 31 5.58 -0.48 1.07
N PRO A 32 5.61 0.68 0.40
CA PRO A 32 6.52 0.91 -0.70
C PRO A 32 7.97 1.03 -0.20
N GLN A 33 8.85 0.22 -0.77
CA GLN A 33 10.28 0.21 -0.58
C GLN A 33 10.96 0.48 -1.92
N TYR A 34 11.77 1.52 -1.98
CA TYR A 34 12.50 1.87 -3.21
C TYR A 34 13.77 1.03 -3.30
N ALA A 35 13.84 0.17 -4.31
CA ALA A 35 15.02 -0.63 -4.64
C ALA A 35 15.63 -0.12 -5.95
N GLY A 36 16.55 0.83 -5.83
CA GLY A 36 17.12 1.55 -6.97
C GLY A 36 16.05 2.40 -7.67
N SER A 37 15.76 2.08 -8.93
CA SER A 37 14.76 2.78 -9.76
C SER A 37 13.35 2.19 -9.68
N SER A 38 13.15 1.09 -8.93
CA SER A 38 11.89 0.36 -8.85
C SER A 38 11.25 0.48 -7.48
N VAL A 39 9.92 0.60 -7.44
CA VAL A 39 9.13 0.52 -6.20
C VAL A 39 8.75 -0.94 -5.97
N GLN A 40 9.24 -1.51 -4.88
CA GLN A 40 8.80 -2.81 -4.37
C GLN A 40 7.79 -2.59 -3.25
N TYR A 41 6.82 -3.47 -3.09
CA TYR A 41 5.87 -3.38 -1.99
C TYR A 41 6.12 -4.55 -1.05
N VAL A 42 6.57 -4.27 0.17
CA VAL A 42 6.79 -5.29 1.19
C VAL A 42 5.53 -5.44 2.04
N VAL A 43 5.13 -6.68 2.27
CA VAL A 43 4.03 -7.00 3.17
C VAL A 43 4.49 -6.71 4.59
N VAL A 44 3.77 -5.84 5.27
CA VAL A 44 4.03 -5.47 6.65
C VAL A 44 2.81 -5.77 7.50
N ASN A 45 3.02 -5.83 8.80
CA ASN A 45 1.93 -5.80 9.75
C ASN A 45 1.28 -4.39 9.75
N PRO A 46 0.01 -4.28 10.16
CA PRO A 46 -0.63 -2.99 10.36
C PRO A 46 0.25 -2.11 11.25
N PRO A 47 0.58 -0.87 10.84
CA PRO A 47 1.20 0.07 11.75
C PRO A 47 0.22 0.34 12.90
N ARG A 48 0.75 0.32 14.13
CA ARG A 48 -0.02 0.53 15.38
C ARG A 48 -0.12 2.00 15.73
#